data_AF-A0A1M4E1A4-F1
#
_entry.id   AF-A0A1M4E1A4-F1
#
_cell.length_a   1.000
_cell.length_b   1.000
_cell.length_c   1.000
_cell.angle_alpha   90.00
_cell.angle_beta   90.00
_cell.angle_gamma   90.00
#
_symmetry.space_group_name_H-M   'P 1'
#
loop_
_entity.id
_entity.type
_entity.pdbx_description
1 polymer ?
#
loop_
_entity_poly.entity_id
_entity_poly.type
_entity_poly.pdbx_seq_one_letter_code
_entity_poly.pdbx_strand_id
1 'polypeptide(L)' 'MTGGNLDVGHFGTYSQPNGGELGRVGALWLKRQLKGDATARAAFVGPNCGLCSGPWQVRQKNLS' A
#
# COMPACT_ATOMS: atom_id res chain seq x y z
N MET A 1 7.61 -2.20 9.77
CA MET A 1 6.90 -3.21 8.96
C MET A 1 5.47 -2.75 8.83
N THR A 2 5.09 -2.28 7.65
CA THR A 2 3.73 -1.83 7.35
C THR A 2 3.00 -2.99 6.70
N GLY A 3 2.08 -3.62 7.41
CA GLY A 3 1.24 -4.69 6.88
C GLY A 3 -0.14 -4.14 6.57
N GLY A 4 -0.55 -4.23 5.31
CA GLY A 4 -1.93 -4.02 4.87
C GLY A 4 -2.54 -5.38 4.58
N ASN A 5 -3.59 -5.77 5.32
CA ASN A 5 -4.25 -7.06 5.12
C ASN A 5 -5.65 -6.82 4.52
N LEU A 6 -5.96 -7.55 3.46
CA LEU A 6 -7.25 -7.56 2.75
C LEU A 6 -7.70 -9.02 2.74
N ASP A 7 -8.95 -9.29 3.11
CA ASP A 7 -9.47 -10.64 3.39
C ASP A 7 -9.76 -11.43 2.10
N VAL A 8 -8.70 -11.66 1.33
CA VAL A 8 -8.67 -12.38 0.07
C VAL A 8 -7.53 -13.38 0.20
N GLY A 9 -7.84 -14.67 0.30
CA GLY A 9 -6.88 -15.74 0.64
C GLY A 9 -5.54 -15.66 -0.13
N HIS A 10 -4.47 -16.27 0.39
CA HIS A 10 -3.03 -16.11 0.07
C HIS A 10 -2.60 -15.34 -1.21
N PHE A 11 -3.20 -15.59 -2.37
CA PHE A 11 -2.96 -14.89 -3.63
C PHE A 11 -3.57 -13.48 -3.74
N GLY A 12 -4.45 -13.10 -2.81
CA GLY A 12 -5.13 -11.82 -2.80
C GLY A 12 -5.74 -11.42 -4.15
N THR A 13 -5.37 -10.24 -4.65
CA THR A 13 -5.81 -9.72 -5.96
C THR A 13 -4.82 -9.98 -7.10
N TYR A 14 -3.76 -10.77 -6.90
CA TYR A 14 -2.70 -10.94 -7.91
C TYR A 14 -3.18 -11.57 -9.23
N SER A 15 -4.30 -12.28 -9.22
CA SER A 15 -4.95 -12.84 -10.41
C SER A 15 -5.66 -11.80 -11.27
N GLN A 16 -5.87 -10.58 -10.76
CA GLN A 16 -6.46 -9.47 -11.52
C GLN A 16 -5.42 -8.83 -12.45
N PRO A 17 -5.84 -8.18 -13.55
CA PRO A 17 -4.94 -7.41 -14.40
C PRO A 17 -4.09 -6.44 -13.58
N ASN A 18 -2.78 -6.40 -13.85
CA ASN A 18 -1.78 -5.63 -13.09
C ASN A 18 -1.67 -5.97 -11.59
N GLY A 19 -2.11 -7.16 -11.18
CA GLY A 19 -2.09 -7.61 -9.78
C GLY A 19 -3.16 -6.98 -8.90
N GLY A 20 -4.14 -6.29 -9.51
CA GLY A 20 -5.22 -5.61 -8.82
C GLY A 20 -4.72 -4.56 -7.82
N GLU A 21 -5.47 -4.38 -6.73
CA GLU A 21 -5.16 -3.37 -5.74
C GLU A 21 -3.84 -3.67 -4.99
N LEU A 22 -3.50 -4.94 -4.71
CA LEU A 22 -2.19 -5.31 -4.13
C LEU A 22 -1.03 -4.94 -5.07
N GLY A 23 -1.19 -5.14 -6.37
CA GLY A 23 -0.20 -4.73 -7.37
C GLY A 23 0.04 -3.21 -7.37
N ARG A 24 -1.05 -2.42 -7.30
CA ARG A 24 -0.98 -0.96 -7.20
C ARG A 24 -0.24 -0.49 -5.94
N VAL A 25 -0.58 -1.07 -4.78
CA VAL A 25 0.04 -0.72 -3.49
C VAL A 25 1.51 -1.14 -3.45
N GLY A 26 1.84 -2.32 -3.97
CA GLY A 26 3.22 -2.80 -4.09
C GLY A 26 4.08 -1.87 -4.95
N ALA A 27 3.56 -1.41 -6.09
CA ALA A 27 4.26 -0.46 -6.95
C ALA A 27 4.51 0.90 -6.26
N LEU A 28 3.54 1.42 -5.51
CA LEU A 28 3.71 2.65 -4.73
C LEU A 28 4.76 2.48 -3.61
N TRP A 29 4.77 1.32 -2.95
CA TRP A 29 5.78 1.02 -1.93
C TRP A 29 7.18 0.99 -2.55
N LEU A 30 7.35 0.31 -3.69
CA LEU A 30 8.62 0.26 -4.40
C LEU A 30 9.09 1.64 -4.88
N LYS A 31 8.19 2.48 -5.42
CA LYS A 31 8.52 3.87 -5.79
C LYS A 31 9.01 4.69 -4.58
N ARG A 32 8.36 4.55 -3.42
CA ARG A 32 8.80 5.21 -2.19
C ARG A 32 10.20 4.74 -1.77
N GLN A 33 10.44 3.43 -1.74
CA GLN A 33 11.69 2.86 -1.21
C GLN A 33 12.87 3.05 -2.16
N LEU A 34 12.65 2.83 -3.46
CA LEU A 34 13.74 2.77 -4.45
C LEU A 34 13.94 4.08 -5.20
N LYS A 35 12.93 4.94 -5.28
CA LYS A 35 12.99 6.21 -6.03
C LYS A 35 12.84 7.44 -5.15
N GLY A 36 12.61 7.29 -3.84
CA GLY A 36 12.40 8.41 -2.93
C GLY A 36 11.18 9.27 -3.26
N ASP A 37 10.18 8.69 -3.97
CA ASP A 37 9.01 9.41 -4.44
C ASP A 37 8.15 9.91 -3.26
N ALA A 38 8.17 11.23 -3.03
CA ALA A 38 7.45 11.88 -1.95
C ALA A 38 5.92 11.85 -2.16
N THR A 39 5.46 11.76 -3.41
CA THR A 39 4.04 11.65 -3.75
C THR A 39 3.54 10.25 -3.41
N ALA A 40 4.35 9.22 -3.60
CA ALA A 40 4.04 7.86 -3.14
C ALA A 40 3.95 7.77 -1.60
N ARG A 41 4.63 8.66 -0.86
CA ARG A 41 4.52 8.76 0.62
C ARG A 41 3.08 9.08 1.05
N ALA A 42 2.36 9.94 0.32
CA ALA A 42 0.97 10.32 0.64
C ALA A 42 -0.03 9.16 0.53
N ALA A 43 0.31 8.08 -0.19
CA ALA A 43 -0.50 6.87 -0.19
C ALA A 43 -0.44 6.13 1.16
N PHE A 44 0.67 6.26 1.88
CA PHE A 44 0.93 5.52 3.12
C PHE A 44 0.81 6.40 4.37
N VAL A 45 1.23 7.66 4.37
CA VAL A 45 1.32 8.50 5.58
C VAL A 45 0.59 9.84 5.43
N GLY A 46 0.12 10.38 6.55
CA GLY A 46 -0.56 11.68 6.64
C GLY A 46 -2.07 11.56 6.91
N PRO A 47 -2.74 12.69 7.25
CA PRO A 47 -4.16 12.70 7.61
C PRO A 47 -5.09 12.28 6.45
N ASN A 48 -4.65 12.42 5.20
CA ASN A 48 -5.36 11.98 4.00
C ASN A 48 -4.65 10.80 3.31
N CYS A 49 -4.08 9.91 4.11
CA CYS A 49 -3.44 8.68 3.65
C CYS A 49 -4.41 7.88 2.76
N GLY A 50 -4.08 7.73 1.47
CA GLY A 50 -4.99 7.13 0.48
C GLY A 50 -5.33 5.66 0.77
N LEU A 51 -4.49 4.96 1.53
CA LEU A 51 -4.77 3.59 2.00
C LEU A 51 -5.50 3.56 3.34
N CYS A 52 -5.51 4.65 4.11
CA CYS A 52 -6.17 4.71 5.41
C CYS A 52 -7.68 4.97 5.31
N SER A 53 -8.14 5.50 4.18
CA SER A 53 -9.56 5.72 3.89
C SER A 53 -10.23 4.58 3.09
N GLY A 54 -9.49 3.50 2.79
CA GLY A 54 -9.96 2.37 2.00
C GLY A 54 -10.28 1.11 2.83
N PRO A 55 -10.52 -0.06 2.20
CA PRO A 55 -10.82 -1.32 2.88
C PRO A 55 -9.60 -1.94 3.61
N TRP A 56 -8.50 -1.19 3.72
CA TRP A 56 -7.21 -1.69 4.20
C TRP A 56 -7.09 -1.56 5.70
N GLN A 57 -6.74 -2.64 6.39
CA GLN A 57 -6.20 -2.52 7.74
C GLN A 57 -4.74 -2.07 7.67
N VAL A 58 -4.50 -0.77 7.84
CA VAL A 58 -3.15 -0.19 7.81
C VAL A 58 -2.52 -0.26 9.20
N ARG A 59 -1.43 -1.02 9.34
CA ARG A 59 -0.57 -1.03 10.56
C ARG A 59 0.74 -0.33 10.24
N GLN A 60 1.13 0.69 11.00
CA GLN A 60 2.37 1.44 10.78
C GLN A 60 3.30 1.34 11.98
N LYS A 61 4.60 1.17 11.73
CA LYS A 61 5.64 1.22 12.77
C LYS A 61 6.87 1.93 12.21
N ASN A 62 7.23 3.05 12.82
CA ASN A 62 8.37 3.91 12.47
C ASN A 62 8.35 4.46 11.03
N LEU A 63 7.19 4.93 10.57
CA LEU A 63 7.05 5.73 9.35
C LEU A 63 6.92 7.20 9.75
N SER A 64 8.05 7.89 9.93
CA SER A 64 8.12 9.35 10.16
C SER A 64 8.45 10.11 8.88
#